data_AF-A0A257VCV3-F1
#
_entry.id   AF-A0A257VCV3-F1
#
_cell.length_a   1.000
_cell.length_b   1.000
_cell.length_c   1.000
_cell.angle_alpha   90.00
_cell.angle_beta   90.00
_cell.angle_gamma   90.00
#
_symmetry.space_group_name_H-M   'P 1'
#
loop_
_entity.id
_entity.type
_entity.pdbx_description
1 polymer ?
#
loop_
_entity_poly.entity_id
_entity_poly.type
_entity_poly.pdbx_seq_one_letter_code
_entity_poly.pdbx_strand_id
1 'polypeptide(L)'
;LAGEALEAAGADIEYSAGRFRVAGTDLGIDLFELAGRQPERRIAIKTTQKVGGPSVKPYQPDGLWKEVIMQDFEYDQAKGPDLYRRSLYTFWKRTSAPPMMMNFDASQREACTVRENRTNTPLQALNLMNDVTFVEAARFIGQRMLLEGGADAESRLRHGFRIALGRLPKPTELAVLRGSLNYHLDYFAGKPAEAKALLWQGDTRSADLPERELAAYQAVASLLLNTDEFVTKE
;
A
#
# COMPACT_ATOMS: atom_id res chain seq x y z
N LEU A 1 6.94 14.24 23.67
CA LEU A 1 6.97 13.07 24.57
C LEU A 1 8.38 12.71 25.04
N ALA A 2 9.23 12.05 24.24
CA ALA A 2 10.57 11.65 24.71
C ALA A 2 11.48 12.86 25.00
N GLY A 3 11.49 13.87 24.13
CA GLY A 3 12.21 15.12 24.36
C GLY A 3 11.73 15.86 25.62
N GLU A 4 10.41 15.97 25.82
CA GLU A 4 9.84 16.55 27.04
C GLU A 4 10.20 15.75 28.30
N ALA A 5 10.22 14.41 28.23
CA ALA A 5 10.55 13.55 29.36
C ALA A 5 12.06 13.55 29.72
N LEU A 6 12.91 13.93 28.76
CA LEU A 6 14.37 14.01 28.90
C LEU A 6 14.86 15.47 28.95
N GLU A 7 13.95 16.44 28.99
CA GLU A 7 14.24 17.89 28.96
C GLU A 7 15.18 18.31 27.82
N ALA A 8 15.04 17.66 26.66
CA ALA A 8 15.86 17.88 25.48
C ALA A 8 15.01 18.22 24.26
N ALA A 9 15.60 18.91 23.28
CA ALA A 9 14.92 19.22 22.04
C ALA A 9 14.62 17.92 21.27
N GLY A 10 13.45 17.83 20.63
CA GLY A 10 13.06 16.63 19.89
C GLY A 10 14.00 16.25 18.75
N ALA A 11 14.76 17.22 18.20
CA ALA A 11 15.77 17.01 17.17
C ALA A 11 17.03 16.29 17.69
N ASP A 12 17.30 16.38 18.99
CA ASP A 12 18.48 15.78 19.63
C ASP A 12 18.16 14.39 20.22
N ILE A 13 16.97 13.84 19.96
CA ILE A 13 16.56 12.53 20.44
C ILE A 13 16.78 11.47 19.37
N GLU A 14 17.63 10.50 19.68
CA GLU A 14 17.85 9.30 18.88
C GLU A 14 17.09 8.12 19.48
N TYR A 15 16.46 7.30 18.64
CA TYR A 15 15.83 6.05 19.06
C TYR A 15 16.61 4.86 18.53
N SER A 16 17.14 4.04 19.44
CA SER A 16 17.82 2.80 19.08
C SER A 16 17.55 1.72 20.12
N ALA A 17 17.41 0.47 19.66
CA ALA A 17 17.24 -0.72 20.51
C ALA A 17 16.16 -0.59 21.61
N GLY A 18 15.04 0.08 21.33
CA GLY A 18 13.94 0.21 22.30
C GLY A 18 14.04 1.41 23.25
N ARG A 19 15.08 2.24 23.14
CA ARG A 19 15.36 3.36 24.05
C ARG A 19 15.52 4.68 23.29
N PHE A 20 14.93 5.75 23.81
CA PHE A 20 15.20 7.12 23.37
C PHE A 20 16.41 7.64 24.13
N ARG A 21 17.37 8.25 23.44
CA ARG A 21 18.59 8.84 24.01
C ARG A 21 18.79 10.26 23.52
N VAL A 22 19.38 11.11 24.34
CA VAL A 22 19.86 12.43 23.89
C VAL A 22 21.21 12.24 23.20
N ALA A 23 21.33 12.67 21.95
CA ALA A 23 22.52 12.51 21.12
C ALA A 23 23.79 13.01 21.85
N GLY A 24 24.82 12.17 21.90
CA GLY A 24 26.08 12.50 22.58
C GLY A 24 26.07 12.37 24.10
N THR A 25 25.04 11.77 24.71
CA THR A 25 24.96 11.56 26.17
C THR A 25 24.43 10.16 26.54
N ASP A 26 24.58 9.79 27.81
CA ASP A 26 24.01 8.57 28.39
C ASP A 26 22.55 8.75 28.87
N LEU A 27 21.99 9.96 28.77
CA LEU A 27 20.61 10.24 29.13
C LEU A 27 19.66 9.55 28.16
N GLY A 28 18.78 8.69 28.70
CA GLY A 28 17.77 8.04 27.89
C GLY A 28 16.66 7.40 28.72
N ILE A 29 15.54 7.14 28.06
CA ILE A 29 14.33 6.56 28.64
C ILE A 29 13.80 5.47 27.71
N ASP A 30 13.38 4.33 28.28
CA ASP A 30 12.77 3.28 27.47
C ASP A 30 11.27 3.52 27.21
N LEU A 31 10.71 2.75 26.27
CA LEU A 31 9.33 2.91 25.84
C LEU A 31 8.31 2.65 26.97
N PHE A 32 8.60 1.73 27.89
CA PHE A 32 7.70 1.37 28.98
C PHE A 32 7.77 2.39 30.12
N GLU A 33 8.97 2.88 30.44
CA GLU A 33 9.20 3.99 31.36
C GLU A 33 8.50 5.26 30.84
N LEU A 34 8.66 5.55 29.54
CA LEU A 34 8.00 6.69 28.91
C LEU A 34 6.48 6.54 28.91
N ALA A 35 5.96 5.33 28.69
CA ALA A 35 4.54 5.05 28.76
C ALA A 35 4.02 5.23 30.20
N GLY A 36 4.77 4.77 31.21
CA GLY A 36 4.42 4.94 32.62
C GLY A 36 4.31 6.39 33.08
N ARG A 37 4.99 7.32 32.39
CA ARG A 37 4.88 8.77 32.61
C ARG A 37 3.67 9.41 31.93
N GLN A 38 2.95 8.70 31.06
CA GLN A 38 1.73 9.20 30.43
C GLN A 38 0.51 8.98 31.34
N PRO A 39 -0.47 9.90 31.35
CA PRO A 39 -1.70 9.76 32.16
C PRO A 39 -2.45 8.45 31.88
N GLU A 40 -2.50 8.02 30.62
CA GLU A 40 -3.18 6.79 30.20
C GLU A 40 -2.31 5.54 30.28
N ARG A 41 -1.04 5.68 30.70
CA ARG A 41 -0.03 4.61 30.72
C ARG A 41 0.14 3.87 29.39
N ARG A 42 -0.08 4.58 28.28
CA ARG A 42 -0.09 4.04 26.92
C ARG A 42 0.68 4.96 25.99
N ILE A 43 1.41 4.35 25.04
CA ILE A 43 1.98 5.05 23.88
C ILE A 43 1.35 4.41 22.64
N ALA A 44 0.56 5.19 21.92
CA ALA A 44 0.04 4.81 20.62
C ALA A 44 1.04 5.25 19.55
N ILE A 45 1.71 4.28 18.92
CA ILE A 45 2.54 4.54 17.75
C ILE A 45 1.64 4.39 16.52
N LYS A 46 1.46 5.47 15.75
CA LYS A 46 0.86 5.37 14.41
C LYS A 46 1.88 4.64 13.53
N THR A 47 1.66 3.38 13.18
CA THR A 47 2.66 2.65 12.37
C THR A 47 2.03 1.61 11.47
N THR A 48 1.96 1.92 10.18
CA THR A 48 1.77 0.95 9.10
C THR A 48 2.94 -0.07 9.00
N GLN A 49 4.05 0.14 9.71
CA GLN A 49 5.29 -0.65 9.63
C GLN A 49 5.63 -1.50 10.87
N LYS A 50 4.73 -1.62 11.87
CA LYS A 50 5.02 -2.40 13.08
C LYS A 50 5.12 -3.90 12.77
N VAL A 51 6.22 -4.51 13.20
CA VAL A 51 6.36 -5.98 13.22
C VAL A 51 5.57 -6.54 14.41
N GLY A 52 4.74 -7.56 14.18
CA GLY A 52 3.86 -8.16 15.19
C GLY A 52 2.49 -7.48 15.33
N GLY A 53 1.73 -7.81 16.39
CA GLY A 53 0.36 -7.34 16.61
C GLY A 53 -0.73 -8.27 16.05
N PRO A 54 -2.02 -7.98 16.30
CA PRO A 54 -3.12 -8.84 15.87
C PRO A 54 -3.22 -8.88 14.34
N SER A 55 -3.85 -9.95 13.83
CA SER A 55 -4.18 -10.03 12.40
C SER A 55 -5.22 -8.99 12.01
N VAL A 56 -5.17 -8.55 10.75
CA VAL A 56 -6.06 -7.54 10.18
C VAL A 56 -6.86 -8.11 9.02
N LYS A 57 -7.97 -7.45 8.69
CA LYS A 57 -8.89 -7.80 7.61
C LYS A 57 -8.84 -6.69 6.54
N PRO A 58 -7.92 -6.74 5.56
CA PRO A 58 -7.82 -5.71 4.51
C PRO A 58 -9.03 -5.75 3.56
N TYR A 59 -9.00 -4.99 2.46
CA TYR A 59 -10.09 -5.01 1.47
C TYR A 59 -10.44 -6.44 1.03
N GLN A 60 -11.74 -6.71 0.95
CA GLN A 60 -12.27 -7.96 0.43
C GLN A 60 -13.66 -7.70 -0.15
N PRO A 61 -14.03 -8.37 -1.26
CA PRO A 61 -15.39 -8.28 -1.78
C PRO A 61 -16.44 -8.74 -0.77
N ASP A 62 -17.57 -8.03 -0.76
CA ASP A 62 -18.71 -8.37 0.10
C ASP A 62 -19.31 -9.74 -0.25
N GLY A 63 -19.96 -10.37 0.73
CA GLY A 63 -20.77 -11.58 0.53
C GLY A 63 -20.01 -12.91 0.60
N LEU A 64 -18.68 -12.91 0.50
CA LEU A 64 -17.88 -14.14 0.55
C LEU A 64 -18.04 -14.94 1.86
N TRP A 65 -18.33 -14.27 2.96
CA TRP A 65 -18.50 -14.91 4.28
C TRP A 65 -19.93 -15.39 4.55
N LYS A 66 -20.91 -14.93 3.75
CA LYS A 66 -22.32 -15.29 3.93
C LYS A 66 -22.61 -16.72 3.48
N GLU A 67 -21.84 -17.25 2.51
CA GLU A 67 -22.06 -18.58 1.94
C GLU A 67 -21.27 -19.70 2.64
N VAL A 68 -20.14 -19.36 3.28
CA VAL A 68 -19.14 -20.33 3.74
C VAL A 68 -19.26 -20.68 5.23
N ILE A 69 -20.11 -19.97 6.01
CA ILE A 69 -20.07 -20.05 7.48
C ILE A 69 -21.45 -20.36 8.06
N MET A 70 -21.54 -21.47 8.81
CA MET A 70 -22.73 -21.87 9.56
C MET A 70 -23.00 -21.03 10.84
N GLN A 71 -22.39 -19.85 10.96
CA GLN A 71 -22.49 -18.92 12.09
C GLN A 71 -22.39 -17.46 11.60
N ASP A 72 -22.92 -16.52 12.40
CA ASP A 72 -22.94 -15.05 12.19
C ASP A 72 -21.54 -14.40 12.21
N PHE A 73 -20.59 -14.90 11.42
CA PHE A 73 -19.27 -14.31 11.26
C PHE A 73 -19.27 -13.34 10.09
N GLU A 74 -19.32 -12.05 10.40
CA GLU A 74 -19.14 -10.99 9.40
C GLU A 74 -17.66 -10.63 9.20
N TYR A 75 -17.33 -10.28 7.96
CA TYR A 75 -16.02 -9.73 7.63
C TYR A 75 -15.98 -8.24 7.99
N ASP A 76 -15.60 -7.95 9.23
CA ASP A 76 -15.33 -6.56 9.65
C ASP A 76 -14.04 -6.05 9.00
N GLN A 77 -14.17 -5.27 7.93
CA GLN A 77 -13.04 -4.70 7.21
C GLN A 77 -12.29 -3.70 8.11
N ALA A 78 -10.96 -3.87 8.18
CA ALA A 78 -10.08 -2.94 8.87
C ALA A 78 -10.18 -1.53 8.28
N LYS A 79 -9.73 -0.53 9.05
CA LYS A 79 -9.75 0.88 8.65
C LYS A 79 -8.41 1.55 8.87
N GLY A 80 -8.15 2.61 8.11
CA GLY A 80 -6.94 3.42 8.27
C GLY A 80 -5.66 2.59 8.07
N PRO A 81 -4.63 2.73 8.94
CA PRO A 81 -3.34 2.05 8.78
C PRO A 81 -3.40 0.53 8.66
N ASP A 82 -4.41 -0.10 9.27
CA ASP A 82 -4.53 -1.55 9.31
C ASP A 82 -4.89 -2.17 7.94
N LEU A 83 -5.46 -1.38 7.01
CA LEU A 83 -5.73 -1.80 5.63
C LEU A 83 -4.46 -2.09 4.83
N TYR A 84 -3.34 -1.44 5.19
CA TYR A 84 -2.10 -1.45 4.39
C TYR A 84 -0.99 -2.31 4.99
N ARG A 85 -1.34 -3.17 5.95
CA ARG A 85 -0.35 -4.06 6.55
C ARG A 85 0.04 -5.16 5.57
N ARG A 86 1.27 -5.66 5.73
CA ARG A 86 1.79 -6.78 4.94
C ARG A 86 0.84 -7.98 5.00
N SER A 87 0.70 -8.70 3.89
CA SER A 87 -0.15 -9.89 3.77
C SER A 87 0.12 -10.95 4.84
N LEU A 88 1.34 -11.00 5.38
CA LEU A 88 1.70 -11.83 6.55
C LEU A 88 0.75 -11.65 7.75
N TYR A 89 0.21 -10.45 7.96
CA TYR A 89 -0.70 -10.12 9.05
C TYR A 89 -2.18 -10.23 8.67
N THR A 90 -2.50 -10.67 7.44
CA THR A 90 -3.89 -10.83 7.02
C THR A 90 -4.53 -12.00 7.76
N PHE A 91 -5.75 -11.79 8.25
CA PHE A 91 -6.53 -12.82 8.91
C PHE A 91 -6.77 -14.00 7.96
N TRP A 92 -6.42 -15.20 8.41
CA TRP A 92 -6.55 -16.43 7.63
C TRP A 92 -7.38 -17.44 8.39
N LYS A 93 -8.57 -17.77 7.88
CA LYS A 93 -9.40 -18.85 8.43
C LYS A 93 -9.01 -20.16 7.77
N ARG A 94 -8.96 -21.26 8.54
CA ARG A 94 -8.56 -22.58 8.02
C ARG A 94 -9.34 -23.00 6.77
N THR A 95 -10.65 -22.76 6.74
CA THR A 95 -11.54 -23.15 5.64
C THR A 95 -11.80 -22.04 4.61
N SER A 96 -11.30 -20.83 4.85
CA SER A 96 -11.55 -19.66 4.00
C SER A 96 -10.35 -18.74 4.02
N ALA A 97 -9.46 -18.95 3.05
CA ALA A 97 -8.28 -18.11 2.83
C ALA A 97 -8.65 -16.76 2.19
N PRO A 98 -7.82 -15.72 2.32
CA PRO A 98 -7.99 -14.47 1.59
C PRO A 98 -8.01 -14.70 0.06
N PRO A 99 -9.08 -14.30 -0.66
CA PRO A 99 -9.26 -14.60 -2.08
C PRO A 99 -8.14 -14.09 -2.97
N MET A 100 -7.67 -12.86 -2.73
CA MET A 100 -6.55 -12.31 -3.48
C MET A 100 -5.31 -13.18 -3.32
N MET A 101 -4.96 -13.59 -2.09
CA MET A 101 -3.81 -14.46 -1.85
C MET A 101 -3.96 -15.82 -2.53
N MET A 102 -5.17 -16.40 -2.53
CA MET A 102 -5.46 -17.65 -3.25
C MET A 102 -5.25 -17.51 -4.75
N ASN A 103 -5.63 -16.37 -5.32
CA ASN A 103 -5.42 -16.08 -6.74
C ASN A 103 -3.92 -15.93 -7.09
N PHE A 104 -3.09 -15.54 -6.12
CA PHE A 104 -1.63 -15.44 -6.23
C PHE A 104 -0.90 -16.65 -5.62
N ASP A 105 -1.49 -17.85 -5.77
CA ASP A 105 -0.87 -19.14 -5.44
C ASP A 105 -0.41 -19.30 -3.97
N ALA A 106 -1.04 -18.58 -3.03
CA ALA A 106 -0.76 -18.79 -1.63
C ALA A 106 -1.12 -20.22 -1.19
N SER A 107 -0.25 -20.83 -0.39
CA SER A 107 -0.47 -22.21 0.09
C SER A 107 -1.73 -22.31 0.97
N GLN A 108 -2.48 -23.41 0.81
CA GLN A 108 -3.71 -23.66 1.57
C GLN A 108 -3.45 -24.00 3.05
N ARG A 109 -2.19 -24.02 3.51
CA ARG A 109 -1.73 -24.38 4.87
C ARG A 109 -2.13 -25.80 5.33
N GLU A 110 -2.56 -26.64 4.41
CA GLU A 110 -2.87 -28.06 4.63
C GLU A 110 -1.68 -28.96 4.28
N ALA A 111 -0.79 -28.49 3.40
CA ALA A 111 0.42 -29.18 2.99
C ALA A 111 1.58 -28.19 2.83
N CYS A 112 2.80 -28.64 3.13
CA CYS A 112 4.01 -27.85 2.95
C CYS A 112 4.33 -27.70 1.45
N THR A 113 4.51 -26.46 1.00
CA THR A 113 4.99 -26.15 -0.35
C THR A 113 6.39 -25.53 -0.23
N VAL A 114 7.39 -26.15 -0.83
CA VAL A 114 8.82 -25.76 -0.73
C VAL A 114 9.36 -25.08 -1.99
N ARG A 115 8.51 -24.89 -3.00
CA ARG A 115 8.87 -24.28 -4.28
C ARG A 115 7.95 -23.12 -4.60
N GLU A 116 8.53 -22.02 -5.04
CA GLU A 116 7.79 -20.91 -5.64
C GLU A 116 7.46 -21.27 -7.10
N ASN A 117 6.18 -21.18 -7.46
CA ASN A 117 5.73 -21.36 -8.84
C ASN A 117 5.61 -19.99 -9.50
N ARG A 118 6.08 -19.88 -10.74
CA ARG A 118 5.83 -18.70 -11.58
C ARG A 118 4.52 -18.91 -12.31
N THR A 119 3.50 -18.16 -11.92
CA THR A 119 2.17 -18.17 -12.52
C THR A 119 1.88 -16.78 -13.06
N ASN A 120 1.28 -16.72 -14.24
CA ASN A 120 0.79 -15.48 -14.83
C ASN A 120 -0.54 -15.79 -15.53
N THR A 121 -1.62 -15.81 -14.75
CA THR A 121 -2.95 -16.12 -15.27
C THR A 121 -3.73 -14.84 -15.58
N PRO A 122 -4.67 -14.87 -16.56
CA PRO A 122 -5.59 -13.75 -16.79
C PRO A 122 -6.37 -13.33 -15.54
N LEU A 123 -6.63 -14.26 -14.62
CA LEU A 123 -7.32 -13.96 -13.37
C LEU A 123 -6.45 -13.15 -12.39
N GLN A 124 -5.13 -13.38 -12.36
CA GLN A 124 -4.18 -12.52 -11.62
C GLN A 124 -4.14 -11.11 -12.20
N ALA A 125 -4.07 -10.99 -13.53
CA ALA A 125 -4.13 -9.69 -14.20
C ALA A 125 -5.45 -8.94 -13.88
N LEU A 126 -6.59 -9.66 -13.93
CA LEU A 126 -7.88 -9.06 -13.61
C LEU A 126 -7.98 -8.62 -12.14
N ASN A 127 -7.38 -9.36 -11.21
CA ASN A 127 -7.32 -8.98 -9.81
C ASN A 127 -6.55 -7.66 -9.61
N LEU A 128 -5.35 -7.54 -10.22
CA LEU A 128 -4.54 -6.31 -10.16
C LEU A 128 -5.25 -5.08 -10.74
N MET A 129 -6.12 -5.27 -11.73
CA MET A 129 -6.88 -4.17 -12.35
C MET A 129 -8.10 -3.73 -11.53
N ASN A 130 -8.69 -4.61 -10.72
CA ASN A 130 -10.02 -4.38 -10.16
C ASN A 130 -10.08 -4.40 -8.62
N ASP A 131 -9.17 -5.11 -7.94
CA ASP A 131 -9.16 -5.12 -6.49
C ASP A 131 -8.84 -3.73 -5.95
N VAL A 132 -9.64 -3.27 -4.99
CA VAL A 132 -9.57 -1.94 -4.39
C VAL A 132 -8.16 -1.64 -3.88
N THR A 133 -7.47 -2.65 -3.36
CA THR A 133 -6.08 -2.54 -2.89
C THR A 133 -5.15 -2.02 -3.98
N PHE A 134 -5.24 -2.58 -5.19
CA PHE A 134 -4.37 -2.21 -6.31
C PHE A 134 -4.83 -0.94 -7.01
N VAL A 135 -6.14 -0.71 -7.11
CA VAL A 135 -6.70 0.54 -7.64
C VAL A 135 -6.29 1.74 -6.78
N GLU A 136 -6.38 1.60 -5.45
CA GLU A 136 -5.92 2.61 -4.50
C GLU A 136 -4.40 2.76 -4.51
N ALA A 137 -3.63 1.67 -4.55
CA ALA A 137 -2.18 1.72 -4.67
C ALA A 137 -1.74 2.46 -5.96
N ALA A 138 -2.41 2.21 -7.09
CA ALA A 138 -2.16 2.91 -8.33
C ALA A 138 -2.39 4.42 -8.20
N ARG A 139 -3.45 4.84 -7.49
CA ARG A 139 -3.70 6.27 -7.20
C ARG A 139 -2.54 6.88 -6.42
N PHE A 140 -2.05 6.20 -5.39
CA PHE A 140 -0.94 6.71 -4.59
C PHE A 140 0.39 6.72 -5.35
N ILE A 141 0.65 5.75 -6.23
CA ILE A 141 1.80 5.79 -7.13
C ILE A 141 1.67 6.99 -8.09
N GLY A 142 0.49 7.21 -8.68
CA GLY A 142 0.22 8.37 -9.53
C GLY A 142 0.40 9.72 -8.81
N GLN A 143 -0.06 9.81 -7.56
CA GLN A 143 0.19 10.97 -6.70
C GLN A 143 1.70 11.19 -6.49
N ARG A 144 2.46 10.13 -6.21
CA ARG A 144 3.92 10.24 -6.04
C ARG A 144 4.62 10.62 -7.34
N MET A 145 4.16 10.13 -8.49
CA MET A 145 4.64 10.59 -9.79
C MET A 145 4.48 12.11 -9.92
N LEU A 146 3.32 12.67 -9.56
CA LEU A 146 3.06 14.11 -9.63
C LEU A 146 3.86 14.95 -8.62
N LEU A 147 4.01 14.46 -7.38
CA LEU A 147 4.63 15.22 -6.30
C LEU A 147 6.16 15.08 -6.24
N GLU A 148 6.68 13.89 -6.51
CA GLU A 148 8.10 13.55 -6.34
C GLU A 148 8.84 13.40 -7.68
N GLY A 149 8.11 13.19 -8.78
CA GLY A 149 8.67 12.84 -10.09
C GLY A 149 9.21 14.01 -10.91
N GLY A 150 9.15 15.25 -10.41
CA GLY A 150 9.67 16.44 -11.08
C GLY A 150 8.67 17.20 -11.94
N ALA A 151 9.18 18.15 -12.74
CA ALA A 151 8.37 19.12 -13.47
C ALA A 151 7.76 18.58 -14.77
N ASP A 152 8.50 17.73 -15.49
CA ASP A 152 8.09 17.23 -16.80
C ASP A 152 7.47 15.83 -16.73
N ALA A 153 6.61 15.51 -17.70
CA ALA A 153 5.90 14.23 -17.75
C ALA A 153 6.86 13.02 -17.86
N GLU A 154 7.99 13.17 -18.55
CA GLU A 154 8.93 12.05 -18.72
C GLU A 154 9.61 11.67 -17.40
N SER A 155 10.07 12.66 -16.63
CA SER A 155 10.64 12.46 -15.30
C SER A 155 9.63 11.80 -14.35
N ARG A 156 8.36 12.22 -14.42
CA ARG A 156 7.27 11.62 -13.62
C ARG A 156 7.02 10.16 -13.99
N LEU A 157 7.01 9.84 -15.28
CA LEU A 157 6.89 8.46 -15.77
C LEU A 157 8.07 7.58 -15.35
N ARG A 158 9.30 8.10 -15.46
CA ARG A 158 10.52 7.41 -14.99
C ARG A 158 10.48 7.13 -13.49
N HIS A 159 10.01 8.10 -12.69
CA HIS A 159 9.85 7.94 -11.24
C HIS A 159 8.88 6.81 -10.90
N GLY A 160 7.72 6.82 -11.53
CA GLY A 160 6.71 5.79 -11.33
C GLY A 160 7.14 4.40 -11.77
N PHE A 161 7.84 4.30 -12.91
CA PHE A 161 8.45 3.05 -13.36
C PHE A 161 9.44 2.48 -12.33
N ARG A 162 10.28 3.35 -11.75
CA ARG A 162 11.23 2.97 -10.71
C ARG A 162 10.55 2.56 -9.41
N ILE A 163 9.42 3.19 -9.05
CA ILE A 163 8.63 2.77 -7.88
C ILE A 163 8.07 1.35 -8.08
N ALA A 164 7.51 1.07 -9.26
CA ALA A 164 6.87 -0.21 -9.53
C ALA A 164 7.89 -1.34 -9.78
N LEU A 165 8.90 -1.10 -10.61
CA LEU A 165 9.79 -2.14 -11.15
C LEU A 165 11.24 -2.04 -10.65
N GLY A 166 11.59 -1.02 -9.86
CA GLY A 166 12.92 -0.90 -9.25
C GLY A 166 14.06 -0.53 -10.21
N ARG A 167 13.78 -0.32 -11.50
CA ARG A 167 14.77 0.08 -12.53
C ARG A 167 14.31 1.30 -13.32
N LEU A 168 15.14 1.77 -14.27
CA LEU A 168 14.73 2.81 -15.22
C LEU A 168 14.08 2.19 -16.47
N PRO A 169 13.11 2.88 -17.10
CA PRO A 169 12.50 2.40 -18.34
C PRO A 169 13.48 2.54 -19.51
N LYS A 170 13.42 1.57 -20.43
CA LYS A 170 14.05 1.63 -21.74
C LYS A 170 13.35 2.70 -22.59
N PRO A 171 14.01 3.26 -23.63
CA PRO A 171 13.39 4.26 -24.50
C PRO A 171 12.06 3.81 -25.14
N THR A 172 11.93 2.53 -25.49
CA THR A 172 10.71 1.96 -26.06
C THR A 172 9.58 1.88 -25.05
N GLU A 173 9.86 1.44 -23.82
CA GLU A 173 8.89 1.38 -22.71
C GLU A 173 8.38 2.78 -22.38
N LEU A 174 9.30 3.74 -22.29
CA LEU A 174 8.94 5.13 -22.00
C LEU A 174 8.04 5.74 -23.08
N ALA A 175 8.29 5.41 -24.36
CA ALA A 175 7.44 5.86 -25.46
C ALA A 175 6.00 5.31 -25.33
N VAL A 176 5.84 4.06 -24.92
CA VAL A 176 4.52 3.44 -24.65
C VAL A 176 3.83 4.12 -23.47
N LEU A 177 4.53 4.35 -22.36
CA LEU A 177 3.97 5.03 -21.19
C LEU A 177 3.52 6.45 -21.50
N ARG A 178 4.29 7.18 -22.31
CA ARG A 178 3.91 8.52 -22.78
C ARG A 178 2.65 8.47 -23.65
N GLY A 179 2.53 7.49 -24.53
CA GLY A 179 1.33 7.27 -25.33
C GLY A 179 0.10 7.00 -24.46
N SER A 180 0.25 6.12 -23.46
CA SER A 180 -0.81 5.80 -22.48
C SER A 180 -1.21 7.04 -21.66
N LEU A 181 -0.25 7.81 -21.17
CA LEU A 181 -0.53 9.03 -20.41
C LEU A 181 -1.34 10.03 -21.24
N ASN A 182 -0.92 10.29 -22.48
CA ASN A 182 -1.64 11.22 -23.37
C ASN A 182 -3.07 10.74 -23.64
N TYR A 183 -3.23 9.44 -23.93
CA TYR A 183 -4.55 8.84 -24.11
C TYR A 183 -5.45 9.07 -22.89
N HIS A 184 -4.96 8.82 -21.68
CA HIS A 184 -5.75 9.00 -20.47
C HIS A 184 -6.01 10.48 -20.13
N LEU A 185 -5.06 11.37 -20.39
CA LEU A 185 -5.27 12.81 -20.26
C LEU A 185 -6.40 13.29 -21.17
N ASP A 186 -6.47 12.81 -22.41
CA ASP A 186 -7.54 13.15 -23.36
C ASP A 186 -8.87 12.50 -22.95
N TYR A 187 -8.83 11.23 -22.53
CA TYR A 187 -10.00 10.51 -22.05
C TYR A 187 -10.70 11.22 -20.90
N PHE A 188 -9.94 11.61 -19.86
CA PHE A 188 -10.50 12.28 -18.69
C PHE A 188 -10.82 13.76 -18.89
N ALA A 189 -10.31 14.39 -19.96
CA ALA A 189 -10.70 15.77 -20.31
C ALA A 189 -12.21 15.89 -20.59
N GLY A 190 -12.80 14.88 -21.25
CA GLY A 190 -14.23 14.84 -21.55
C GLY A 190 -15.09 14.16 -20.48
N LYS A 191 -14.48 13.57 -19.44
CA LYS A 191 -15.15 12.68 -18.48
C LYS A 191 -14.73 12.93 -17.02
N PRO A 192 -14.96 14.14 -16.48
CA PRO A 192 -14.58 14.47 -15.11
C PRO A 192 -15.29 13.61 -14.06
N ALA A 193 -16.54 13.21 -14.31
CA ALA A 193 -17.28 12.32 -13.40
C ALA A 193 -16.63 10.94 -13.27
N GLU A 194 -16.11 10.37 -14.36
CA GLU A 194 -15.40 9.09 -14.35
C GLU A 194 -14.03 9.21 -13.65
N ALA A 195 -13.30 10.30 -13.89
CA ALA A 195 -12.05 10.58 -13.18
C ALA A 195 -12.29 10.63 -11.66
N LYS A 196 -13.32 11.35 -11.23
CA LYS A 196 -13.70 11.43 -9.82
C LYS A 196 -14.12 10.08 -9.25
N ALA A 197 -14.92 9.29 -9.99
CA ALA A 197 -15.33 7.96 -9.55
C ALA A 197 -14.12 7.02 -9.36
N LEU A 198 -13.17 7.03 -10.30
CA LEU A 198 -11.92 6.26 -10.19
C LEU A 198 -11.08 6.71 -8.99
N LEU A 199 -10.93 8.03 -8.81
CA LEU A 199 -10.22 8.63 -7.68
C LEU A 199 -10.95 8.45 -6.35
N TRP A 200 -12.20 7.99 -6.33
CA TRP A 200 -12.94 7.78 -5.09
C TRP A 200 -12.84 6.36 -4.54
N GLN A 201 -12.27 5.42 -5.31
CA GLN A 201 -12.08 4.02 -4.92
C GLN A 201 -11.13 3.87 -3.72
N GLY A 202 -11.40 2.91 -2.83
CA GLY A 202 -10.65 2.76 -1.57
C GLY A 202 -11.08 3.75 -0.49
N ASP A 203 -10.46 3.66 0.68
CA ASP A 203 -10.84 4.39 1.90
C ASP A 203 -10.06 5.70 2.03
N THR A 204 -8.75 5.69 1.72
CA THR A 204 -7.89 6.85 1.96
C THR A 204 -7.91 7.83 0.79
N ARG A 205 -8.08 9.13 1.08
CA ARG A 205 -8.08 10.17 0.04
C ARG A 205 -6.66 10.54 -0.38
N SER A 206 -6.51 10.90 -1.65
CA SER A 206 -5.27 11.48 -2.20
C SER A 206 -5.07 12.93 -1.74
N ALA A 207 -3.88 13.46 -2.00
CA ALA A 207 -3.59 14.89 -1.89
C ALA A 207 -4.48 15.73 -2.83
N ASP A 208 -4.60 17.02 -2.53
CA ASP A 208 -5.28 17.99 -3.38
C ASP A 208 -4.46 18.24 -4.65
N LEU A 209 -4.83 17.53 -5.71
CA LEU A 209 -4.16 17.51 -7.01
C LEU A 209 -5.20 17.62 -8.12
N PRO A 210 -4.82 18.11 -9.32
CA PRO A 210 -5.75 18.17 -10.44
C PRO A 210 -6.32 16.78 -10.76
N GLU A 211 -7.64 16.60 -10.60
CA GLU A 211 -8.30 15.29 -10.71
C GLU A 211 -8.01 14.60 -12.07
N ARG A 212 -8.04 15.37 -13.16
CA ARG A 212 -7.72 14.89 -14.50
C ARG A 212 -6.31 14.30 -14.59
N GLU A 213 -5.31 15.02 -14.07
CA GLU A 213 -3.92 14.57 -14.12
C GLU A 213 -3.75 13.35 -13.22
N LEU A 214 -4.25 13.41 -11.98
CA LEU A 214 -4.10 12.32 -11.03
C LEU A 214 -4.76 11.04 -11.54
N ALA A 215 -5.95 11.11 -12.15
CA ALA A 215 -6.61 9.96 -12.75
C ALA A 215 -5.81 9.38 -13.93
N ALA A 216 -5.19 10.23 -14.76
CA ALA A 216 -4.35 9.77 -15.87
C ALA A 216 -3.07 9.07 -15.36
N TYR A 217 -2.39 9.64 -14.37
CA TYR A 217 -1.22 9.01 -13.75
C TYR A 217 -1.59 7.75 -12.96
N GLN A 218 -2.77 7.70 -12.33
CA GLN A 218 -3.30 6.47 -11.71
C GLN A 218 -3.49 5.37 -12.75
N ALA A 219 -4.03 5.67 -13.93
CA ALA A 219 -4.21 4.69 -14.99
C ALA A 219 -2.87 4.14 -15.50
N VAL A 220 -1.87 5.01 -15.68
CA VAL A 220 -0.51 4.57 -16.02
C VAL A 220 0.11 3.73 -14.91
N ALA A 221 -0.09 4.09 -13.64
CA ALA A 221 0.37 3.29 -12.51
C ALA A 221 -0.30 1.91 -12.48
N SER A 222 -1.61 1.83 -12.75
CA SER A 222 -2.34 0.56 -12.86
C SER A 222 -1.78 -0.32 -13.98
N LEU A 223 -1.43 0.27 -15.13
CA LEU A 223 -0.72 -0.45 -16.21
C LEU A 223 0.62 -1.03 -15.73
N LEU A 224 1.42 -0.26 -14.99
CA LEU A 224 2.70 -0.71 -14.44
C LEU A 224 2.53 -1.85 -13.43
N LEU A 225 1.49 -1.78 -12.58
CA LEU A 225 1.18 -2.84 -11.61
C LEU A 225 0.68 -4.13 -12.28
N ASN A 226 0.27 -4.07 -13.55
CA ASN A 226 -0.26 -5.22 -14.29
C ASN A 226 0.77 -5.92 -15.17
N THR A 227 2.03 -5.48 -15.18
CA THR A 227 3.07 -6.15 -15.96
C THR A 227 3.50 -7.46 -15.29
N ASP A 228 3.93 -8.42 -16.10
CA ASP A 228 4.46 -9.68 -15.62
C ASP A 228 5.75 -9.50 -14.82
N GLU A 229 6.58 -8.50 -15.16
CA GLU A 229 7.77 -8.09 -14.39
C GLU A 229 7.40 -7.56 -12.99
N PHE A 230 6.24 -6.92 -12.82
CA PHE A 230 5.79 -6.50 -11.49
C PHE A 230 5.37 -7.69 -10.62
N VAL A 231 4.70 -8.67 -11.24
CA VAL A 231 4.12 -9.83 -10.53
C VAL A 231 5.16 -10.92 -10.28
N THR A 232 6.06 -11.14 -11.23
CA THR A 232 7.01 -12.26 -11.23
C THR A 232 8.44 -11.74 -11.34
N LYS A 233 9.36 -12.32 -10.55
CA LYS A 233 10.79 -12.05 -10.72
C LYS A 233 11.26 -12.70 -12.03
N GLU A 234 11.90 -11.91 -12.88
CA GLU A 234 12.62 -12.38 -14.07
C GLU A 234 14.02 -12.90 -13.74
#